data_AF-M3AVT3-F1
#
_entry.id   AF-M3AVT3-F1
#
_cell.length_a   1.000
_cell.length_b   1.000
_cell.length_c   1.000
_cell.angle_alpha   90.00
_cell.angle_beta   90.00
_cell.angle_gamma   90.00
#
_symmetry.space_group_name_H-M   'P 1'
#
loop_
_entity.id
_entity.type
_entity.pdbx_description
1 polymer ?
#
loop_
_entity_poly.entity_id
_entity_poly.type
_entity_poly.pdbx_seq_one_letter_code
_entity_poly.pdbx_strand_id
1 'polypeptide(L)'
;MQTRLFHPAIVFVWSICIVLASQAPSLGGQQINEIIGARAEDFLQHHHHHQHHQHLKQKRQNGRSSTAVTGIRNAGIAPRREIRDLANRPDEFNLLLLGLTRWMSEPQKQHLSYYDVASIHGRPYEMWDNVPPRDGLNSPGYCTHLSNLLLPWHRPYLALFEQTLFDHIIATVNEYPAGPMRQRFAKAARNVRWPYWDFAATPADGSSVWPEIITRETVPVIMPNGSATIKNPLRSYNFHPVLAADMYYNPFSSWPETLRAPNGLTQNAVSQNAIIAKQIDNQHIGWQNRIYSMLVHYDNFTQFSNEAWKARDHSTADSIEAIHDTLHGIIGNGGHMTYLDYSAYDAIFWLLHTNLDRLFAIYQVLHPNTWVEPMRAISQSYWIQIGDLKDANSPLEPFSKDTIGTKWTSNMVVSTEQFGYNYPETASKNINDVRKAVNRLYGGNAASGGPKRKRDPLQAATHGELKAAAGMTVDGQLRDYAANIISNKHALGKSYGIYLFVGDFDDSDPCSWGTSPNLAGVQAPFTSFSEGPDPNKPGIKVSGTVPLTDALLSKVKSGELKSMDEQDVGPYLKEKLQWRVATFDDKPVPLENMPDLSVVVTMALIKPAESEDEFPEKSEFRELEHITKGRPGGC
;
A
#
# COMPACT_ATOMS: atom_id res chain seq x y z
N MET A 1 -48.91 -54.59 -14.33
CA MET A 1 -49.20 -53.67 -15.46
C MET A 1 -48.29 -52.46 -15.29
N GLN A 2 -47.11 -52.45 -15.93
CA GLN A 2 -46.84 -51.72 -17.18
C GLN A 2 -47.15 -50.21 -17.03
N THR A 3 -46.27 -49.23 -17.23
CA THR A 3 -44.91 -49.14 -17.81
C THR A 3 -44.44 -47.68 -17.64
N ARG A 4 -43.11 -47.46 -17.66
CA ARG A 4 -42.30 -46.24 -18.03
C ARG A 4 -41.25 -45.92 -16.96
N LEU A 5 -40.07 -46.54 -17.01
CA LEU A 5 -38.86 -46.20 -17.79
C LEU A 5 -38.09 -44.98 -17.25
N PHE A 6 -36.99 -45.30 -16.56
CA PHE A 6 -35.80 -44.49 -16.28
C PHE A 6 -34.99 -44.22 -17.56
N HIS A 7 -34.40 -43.02 -17.71
CA HIS A 7 -32.95 -42.84 -17.97
C HIS A 7 -32.49 -41.37 -17.80
N PRO A 8 -31.23 -41.14 -17.37
CA PRO A 8 -30.64 -39.82 -17.11
C PRO A 8 -29.87 -39.25 -18.32
N ALA A 9 -29.82 -37.93 -18.48
CA ALA A 9 -29.01 -37.26 -19.50
C ALA A 9 -28.45 -35.93 -18.99
N ILE A 10 -27.40 -36.00 -18.16
CA ILE A 10 -26.48 -34.88 -17.89
C ILE A 10 -25.07 -35.47 -17.89
N VAL A 11 -24.51 -35.66 -19.09
CA VAL A 11 -23.07 -35.69 -19.46
C VAL A 11 -23.12 -36.02 -20.96
N PHE A 12 -22.96 -35.03 -21.85
CA PHE A 12 -22.52 -35.11 -23.25
C PHE A 12 -23.00 -33.90 -24.09
N VAL A 13 -22.49 -32.68 -23.82
CA VAL A 13 -22.39 -31.62 -24.85
C VAL A 13 -21.13 -30.79 -24.60
N TRP A 14 -19.98 -31.44 -24.52
CA TRP A 14 -18.65 -30.81 -24.54
C TRP A 14 -17.74 -31.64 -25.43
N SER A 15 -18.17 -31.94 -26.67
CA SER A 15 -17.36 -32.64 -27.70
C SER A 15 -17.91 -32.54 -29.13
N ILE A 16 -18.68 -31.49 -29.48
CA ILE A 16 -19.02 -31.19 -30.89
C ILE A 16 -18.93 -29.67 -31.14
N CYS A 17 -17.72 -29.13 -31.02
CA CYS A 17 -17.33 -27.88 -31.71
C CYS A 17 -15.95 -27.98 -32.37
N ILE A 18 -15.36 -29.19 -32.46
CA ILE A 18 -14.05 -29.42 -33.09
C ILE A 18 -14.14 -30.60 -34.07
N VAL A 19 -15.16 -30.67 -34.95
CA VAL A 19 -15.11 -31.46 -36.21
C VAL A 19 -16.06 -30.91 -37.30
N LEU A 20 -16.25 -29.59 -37.40
CA LEU A 20 -16.91 -28.97 -38.58
C LEU A 20 -16.27 -27.63 -38.97
N ALA A 21 -14.95 -27.51 -38.78
CA ALA A 21 -14.14 -26.36 -39.21
C ALA A 21 -13.15 -26.75 -40.32
N SER A 22 -13.56 -27.59 -41.26
CA SER A 22 -12.71 -27.97 -42.40
C SER A 22 -13.34 -27.78 -43.78
N GLN A 23 -14.53 -27.16 -43.91
CA GLN A 23 -15.09 -26.78 -45.21
C GLN A 23 -16.02 -25.55 -45.12
N ALA A 24 -15.45 -24.35 -44.99
CA ALA A 24 -16.01 -23.07 -45.46
C ALA A 24 -15.03 -21.92 -45.16
N PRO A 25 -14.39 -21.29 -46.16
CA PRO A 25 -13.62 -20.07 -45.95
C PRO A 25 -14.54 -18.84 -45.97
N SER A 26 -14.16 -17.81 -45.20
CA SER A 26 -14.68 -16.43 -45.20
C SER A 26 -16.06 -16.12 -44.58
N LEU A 27 -16.20 -16.32 -43.26
CA LEU A 27 -17.06 -15.50 -42.37
C LEU A 27 -16.26 -15.21 -41.09
N GLY A 28 -15.11 -14.52 -41.26
CA GLY A 28 -14.10 -14.32 -40.23
C GLY A 28 -14.15 -12.92 -39.60
N GLY A 29 -14.00 -12.86 -38.28
CA GLY A 29 -13.69 -11.65 -37.51
C GLY A 29 -14.85 -10.70 -37.20
N GLN A 30 -15.66 -10.34 -38.19
CA GLN A 30 -16.68 -9.29 -38.05
C GLN A 30 -17.86 -9.70 -37.15
N GLN A 31 -18.43 -10.89 -37.36
CA GLN A 31 -19.53 -11.42 -36.53
C GLN A 31 -19.12 -11.66 -35.07
N ILE A 32 -17.87 -12.08 -34.82
CA ILE A 32 -17.37 -12.28 -33.45
C ILE A 32 -17.21 -10.93 -32.75
N ASN A 33 -16.69 -9.91 -33.45
CA ASN A 33 -16.59 -8.56 -32.90
C ASN A 33 -17.96 -7.93 -32.64
N GLU A 34 -18.95 -8.17 -33.50
CA GLU A 34 -20.34 -7.73 -33.30
C GLU A 34 -21.00 -8.42 -32.09
N ILE A 35 -20.81 -9.73 -31.90
CA ILE A 35 -21.34 -10.45 -30.73
C ILE A 35 -20.68 -9.99 -29.43
N ILE A 36 -19.37 -9.74 -29.46
CA ILE A 36 -18.63 -9.21 -28.30
C ILE A 36 -19.05 -7.75 -28.01
N GLY A 37 -19.27 -6.94 -29.06
CA GLY A 37 -19.75 -5.57 -28.96
C GLY A 37 -21.17 -5.46 -28.40
N ALA A 38 -22.10 -6.29 -28.88
CA ALA A 38 -23.47 -6.36 -28.37
C ALA A 38 -23.51 -6.76 -26.89
N ARG A 39 -22.74 -7.77 -26.49
CA ARG A 39 -22.60 -8.12 -25.07
C ARG A 39 -22.03 -6.99 -24.23
N ALA A 40 -21.10 -6.18 -24.78
CA ALA A 40 -20.52 -5.03 -24.10
C ALA A 40 -21.54 -3.91 -23.86
N GLU A 41 -22.43 -3.66 -24.83
CA GLU A 41 -23.55 -2.72 -24.70
C GLU A 41 -24.61 -3.22 -23.71
N ASP A 42 -24.91 -4.53 -23.67
CA ASP A 42 -25.79 -5.13 -22.67
C ASP A 42 -25.30 -4.89 -21.24
N PHE A 43 -23.97 -4.97 -21.03
CA PHE A 43 -23.34 -4.69 -19.73
C PHE A 43 -23.52 -3.23 -19.30
N LEU A 44 -23.42 -2.28 -20.24
CA LEU A 44 -23.68 -0.87 -19.96
C LEU A 44 -25.15 -0.63 -19.57
N GLN A 45 -26.10 -1.25 -20.29
CA GLN A 45 -27.53 -1.10 -20.01
C GLN A 45 -27.93 -1.70 -18.66
N HIS A 46 -27.42 -2.90 -18.31
CA HIS A 46 -27.69 -3.52 -17.01
C HIS A 46 -27.16 -2.69 -15.84
N HIS A 47 -25.97 -2.11 -15.99
CA HIS A 47 -25.39 -1.24 -14.97
C HIS A 47 -26.19 0.06 -14.81
N HIS A 48 -26.59 0.70 -15.92
CA HIS A 48 -27.38 1.94 -15.92
C HIS A 48 -28.76 1.76 -15.26
N HIS A 49 -29.44 0.62 -15.47
CA HIS A 49 -30.72 0.32 -14.82
C HIS A 49 -30.58 0.02 -13.33
N HIS A 50 -29.53 -0.71 -12.92
CA HIS A 50 -29.30 -1.06 -11.52
C HIS A 50 -28.95 0.18 -10.67
N GLN A 51 -28.12 1.06 -11.22
CA GLN A 51 -27.69 2.33 -10.61
C GLN A 51 -28.84 3.33 -10.49
N HIS A 52 -29.58 3.57 -11.57
CA HIS A 52 -30.70 4.53 -11.55
C HIS A 52 -31.79 4.10 -10.56
N HIS A 53 -32.00 2.79 -10.38
CA HIS A 53 -32.88 2.26 -9.34
C HIS A 53 -32.31 2.35 -7.92
N GLN A 54 -31.01 2.19 -7.71
CA GLN A 54 -30.38 2.38 -6.39
C GLN A 54 -30.41 3.84 -5.95
N HIS A 55 -30.06 4.77 -6.84
CA HIS A 55 -30.11 6.22 -6.61
C HIS A 55 -31.56 6.72 -6.36
N LEU A 56 -32.54 6.19 -7.12
CA LEU A 56 -33.97 6.51 -6.89
C LEU A 56 -34.55 5.85 -5.64
N LYS A 57 -34.08 4.65 -5.23
CA LYS A 57 -34.50 4.00 -3.98
C LYS A 57 -33.92 4.68 -2.74
N GLN A 58 -32.67 5.15 -2.79
CA GLN A 58 -32.07 5.97 -1.73
C GLN A 58 -32.85 7.27 -1.50
N LYS A 59 -33.42 7.87 -2.55
CA LYS A 59 -34.32 9.04 -2.42
C LYS A 59 -35.73 8.72 -1.88
N ARG A 60 -36.15 7.45 -1.78
CA ARG A 60 -37.56 7.06 -1.54
C ARG A 60 -37.86 6.28 -0.26
N GLN A 61 -36.89 5.98 0.60
CA GLN A 61 -37.16 5.23 1.83
C GLN A 61 -37.02 6.09 3.10
N ASN A 62 -38.14 6.20 3.84
CA ASN A 62 -38.22 6.72 5.20
C ASN A 62 -37.61 5.75 6.24
N GLY A 63 -36.43 5.21 5.95
CA GLY A 63 -35.61 4.37 6.83
C GLY A 63 -34.18 4.43 6.34
N ARG A 64 -33.21 4.59 7.25
CA ARG A 64 -31.77 4.79 6.94
C ARG A 64 -31.23 3.61 6.13
N SER A 65 -31.24 3.72 4.80
CA SER A 65 -30.60 2.76 3.89
C SER A 65 -29.10 3.02 3.91
N SER A 66 -28.31 1.97 4.11
CA SER A 66 -26.85 2.02 4.05
C SER A 66 -26.32 1.90 2.62
N THR A 67 -25.07 2.33 2.44
CA THR A 67 -24.29 2.17 1.22
C THR A 67 -23.70 0.77 1.17
N ALA A 68 -24.14 -0.04 0.20
CA ALA A 68 -23.61 -1.39 0.02
C ALA A 68 -22.22 -1.33 -0.65
N VAL A 69 -21.20 -1.72 0.09
CA VAL A 69 -19.84 -1.96 -0.40
C VAL A 69 -19.77 -3.37 -0.94
N THR A 70 -19.72 -3.50 -2.27
CA THR A 70 -19.75 -4.79 -2.98
C THR A 70 -18.57 -5.00 -3.90
N GLY A 71 -17.80 -3.96 -4.23
CA GLY A 71 -16.78 -4.01 -5.28
C GLY A 71 -17.39 -4.19 -6.68
N ILE A 72 -16.56 -4.42 -7.69
CA ILE A 72 -17.00 -4.51 -9.09
C ILE A 72 -17.36 -5.97 -9.44
N ARG A 73 -18.43 -6.50 -8.84
CA ARG A 73 -18.83 -7.91 -9.08
C ARG A 73 -19.54 -8.11 -10.42
N ASN A 74 -20.25 -7.09 -10.89
CA ASN A 74 -21.03 -7.13 -12.13
C ASN A 74 -20.16 -7.20 -13.41
N ALA A 75 -18.87 -6.85 -13.32
CA ALA A 75 -17.93 -6.96 -14.43
C ALA A 75 -17.07 -8.23 -14.39
N GLY A 76 -17.30 -9.14 -13.44
CA GLY A 76 -16.47 -10.32 -13.20
C GLY A 76 -15.22 -10.01 -12.38
N ILE A 77 -14.30 -10.99 -12.28
CA ILE A 77 -13.02 -10.83 -11.57
C ILE A 77 -11.97 -10.35 -12.58
N ALA A 78 -11.28 -9.25 -12.26
CA ALA A 78 -10.17 -8.74 -13.05
C ALA A 78 -8.97 -8.40 -12.14
N PRO A 79 -7.73 -8.47 -12.63
CA PRO A 79 -6.56 -8.17 -11.81
C PRO A 79 -6.42 -6.67 -11.57
N ARG A 80 -6.15 -6.29 -10.32
CA ARG A 80 -5.49 -5.01 -10.02
C ARG A 80 -4.04 -5.11 -10.49
N ARG A 81 -3.57 -4.15 -11.28
CA ARG A 81 -2.26 -4.21 -11.94
C ARG A 81 -1.32 -3.16 -11.38
N GLU A 82 -0.02 -3.38 -11.53
CA GLU A 82 0.96 -2.34 -11.22
C GLU A 82 0.73 -1.13 -12.13
N ILE A 83 0.85 0.09 -11.60
CA ILE A 83 0.47 1.33 -12.31
C ILE A 83 1.21 1.53 -13.65
N ARG A 84 2.48 1.15 -13.76
CA ARG A 84 3.26 1.21 -15.00
C ARG A 84 2.82 0.13 -15.99
N ASP A 85 2.43 -1.06 -15.52
CA ASP A 85 1.80 -2.08 -16.36
C ASP A 85 0.42 -1.60 -16.89
N LEU A 86 -0.41 -0.99 -16.03
CA LEU A 86 -1.69 -0.42 -16.46
C LEU A 86 -1.49 0.72 -17.48
N ALA A 87 -0.49 1.58 -17.29
CA ALA A 87 -0.17 2.66 -18.24
C ALA A 87 0.18 2.16 -19.65
N ASN A 88 0.62 0.90 -19.78
CA ASN A 88 0.85 0.23 -21.07
C ASN A 88 -0.44 -0.35 -21.70
N ARG A 89 -1.60 -0.17 -21.08
CA ARG A 89 -2.93 -0.54 -21.58
C ARG A 89 -3.73 0.74 -21.87
N PRO A 90 -3.58 1.34 -23.05
CA PRO A 90 -4.05 2.71 -23.31
C PRO A 90 -5.55 2.88 -23.10
N ASP A 91 -6.39 1.89 -23.44
CA ASP A 91 -7.84 2.01 -23.28
C ASP A 91 -8.28 1.96 -21.81
N GLU A 92 -7.72 1.02 -21.05
CA GLU A 92 -8.00 0.86 -19.62
C GLU A 92 -7.48 2.07 -18.84
N PHE A 93 -6.26 2.52 -19.16
CA PHE A 93 -5.66 3.69 -18.53
C PHE A 93 -6.38 4.99 -18.91
N ASN A 94 -6.81 5.15 -20.16
CA ASN A 94 -7.63 6.29 -20.59
C ASN A 94 -8.93 6.36 -19.78
N LEU A 95 -9.64 5.24 -19.63
CA LEU A 95 -10.88 5.19 -18.86
C LEU A 95 -10.65 5.47 -17.37
N LEU A 96 -9.58 4.94 -16.78
CA LEU A 96 -9.21 5.24 -15.40
C LEU A 96 -9.04 6.75 -15.19
N LEU A 97 -8.26 7.41 -16.07
CA LEU A 97 -8.01 8.86 -15.97
C LEU A 97 -9.31 9.66 -16.13
N LEU A 98 -10.12 9.36 -17.15
CA LEU A 98 -11.36 10.08 -17.39
C LEU A 98 -12.39 9.87 -16.27
N GLY A 99 -12.54 8.64 -15.80
CA GLY A 99 -13.41 8.31 -14.66
C GLY A 99 -12.98 9.03 -13.38
N LEU A 100 -11.67 9.03 -13.08
CA LEU A 100 -11.15 9.71 -11.90
C LEU A 100 -11.29 11.22 -11.99
N THR A 101 -10.99 11.83 -13.15
CA THR A 101 -11.21 13.27 -13.39
C THR A 101 -12.68 13.65 -13.21
N ARG A 102 -13.61 12.84 -13.75
CA ARG A 102 -15.04 13.04 -13.57
C ARG A 102 -15.41 13.01 -12.09
N TRP A 103 -15.00 11.97 -11.37
CA TRP A 103 -15.36 11.77 -9.97
C TRP A 103 -14.80 12.87 -9.05
N MET A 104 -13.53 13.24 -9.26
CA MET A 104 -12.87 14.31 -8.50
C MET A 104 -13.47 15.71 -8.77
N SER A 105 -14.32 15.87 -9.79
CA SER A 105 -15.00 17.14 -10.09
C SER A 105 -16.40 17.27 -9.47
N GLU A 106 -16.90 16.22 -8.82
CA GLU A 106 -18.21 16.24 -8.18
C GLU A 106 -18.26 17.16 -6.95
N PRO A 107 -19.44 17.73 -6.61
CA PRO A 107 -19.59 18.52 -5.39
C PRO A 107 -19.11 17.78 -4.13
N GLN A 108 -18.18 18.38 -3.38
CA GLN A 108 -17.43 17.71 -2.31
C GLN A 108 -18.26 17.14 -1.15
N LYS A 109 -19.42 17.73 -0.85
CA LYS A 109 -20.32 17.25 0.23
C LYS A 109 -21.44 16.33 -0.29
N GLN A 110 -21.38 15.94 -1.56
CA GLN A 110 -22.27 14.90 -2.09
C GLN A 110 -21.81 13.53 -1.56
N HIS A 111 -22.75 12.75 -1.06
CA HIS A 111 -22.51 11.36 -0.64
C HIS A 111 -21.89 10.58 -1.79
N LEU A 112 -20.79 9.87 -1.52
CA LEU A 112 -19.93 9.17 -2.50
C LEU A 112 -19.14 10.05 -3.47
N SER A 113 -19.08 11.37 -3.30
CA SER A 113 -18.05 12.15 -3.99
C SER A 113 -16.64 11.69 -3.56
N TYR A 114 -15.63 11.98 -4.36
CA TYR A 114 -14.24 11.62 -4.02
C TYR A 114 -13.85 12.18 -2.64
N TYR A 115 -14.26 13.43 -2.36
CA TYR A 115 -14.02 14.08 -1.08
C TYR A 115 -14.72 13.35 0.08
N ASP A 116 -15.99 13.02 -0.07
CA ASP A 116 -16.76 12.28 0.95
C ASP A 116 -16.12 10.92 1.25
N VAL A 117 -15.75 10.15 0.22
CA VAL A 117 -15.09 8.84 0.40
C VAL A 117 -13.73 9.00 1.06
N ALA A 118 -12.89 9.96 0.62
CA ALA A 118 -11.60 10.23 1.23
C ALA A 118 -11.72 10.64 2.72
N SER A 119 -12.79 11.34 3.07
CA SER A 119 -13.02 11.85 4.42
C SER A 119 -13.27 10.77 5.47
N ILE A 120 -13.64 9.55 5.06
CA ILE A 120 -13.82 8.40 5.97
C ILE A 120 -12.54 8.11 6.76
N HIS A 121 -11.38 8.27 6.13
CA HIS A 121 -10.10 7.96 6.73
C HIS A 121 -9.75 8.90 7.90
N GLY A 122 -10.05 10.20 7.75
CA GLY A 122 -9.54 11.27 8.59
C GLY A 122 -10.51 12.43 8.74
N ARG A 123 -10.01 13.66 8.55
CA ARG A 123 -10.83 14.86 8.67
C ARG A 123 -11.89 14.92 7.55
N PRO A 124 -13.09 15.44 7.85
CA PRO A 124 -13.43 16.30 8.99
C PRO A 124 -13.91 15.59 10.27
N TYR A 125 -13.75 14.26 10.39
CA TYR A 125 -14.29 13.48 11.52
C TYR A 125 -15.82 13.56 11.60
N GLU A 126 -16.47 13.43 10.45
CA GLU A 126 -17.93 13.41 10.33
C GLU A 126 -18.47 11.97 10.31
N MET A 127 -19.74 11.83 10.70
CA MET A 127 -20.45 10.56 10.60
C MET A 127 -20.59 10.16 9.13
N TRP A 128 -20.25 8.91 8.80
CA TRP A 128 -20.43 8.35 7.46
C TRP A 128 -21.36 7.14 7.50
N ASP A 129 -22.25 7.03 6.52
CA ASP A 129 -23.25 5.94 6.38
C ASP A 129 -24.02 5.58 7.66
N ASN A 130 -24.43 6.60 8.42
CA ASN A 130 -25.19 6.49 9.67
C ASN A 130 -24.46 5.82 10.84
N VAL A 131 -23.12 5.77 10.81
CA VAL A 131 -22.31 5.25 11.91
C VAL A 131 -21.87 6.40 12.80
N PRO A 132 -22.48 6.62 13.98
CA PRO A 132 -22.06 7.70 14.86
C PRO A 132 -20.65 7.42 15.42
N PRO A 133 -19.96 8.45 15.92
CA PRO A 133 -18.77 8.21 16.71
C PRO A 133 -19.14 7.40 17.93
N ARG A 134 -18.20 6.64 18.46
CA ARG A 134 -18.37 6.00 19.75
C ARG A 134 -18.50 7.06 20.86
N ASP A 135 -19.28 6.75 21.90
CA ASP A 135 -19.56 7.66 23.00
C ASP A 135 -18.29 8.31 23.57
N GLY A 136 -18.27 9.65 23.56
CA GLY A 136 -17.15 10.45 24.05
C GLY A 136 -15.99 10.62 23.07
N LEU A 137 -16.09 10.09 21.84
CA LEU A 137 -15.10 10.28 20.78
C LEU A 137 -15.58 11.30 19.73
N ASN A 138 -14.65 12.11 19.22
CA ASN A 138 -14.87 13.04 18.10
C ASN A 138 -13.65 13.15 17.17
N SER A 139 -12.58 12.40 17.44
CA SER A 139 -11.37 12.26 16.62
C SER A 139 -10.59 11.02 17.08
N PRO A 140 -9.70 10.45 16.25
CA PRO A 140 -9.50 10.73 14.82
C PRO A 140 -10.59 10.05 13.95
N GLY A 141 -10.33 9.86 12.65
CA GLY A 141 -11.26 9.28 11.67
C GLY A 141 -11.48 7.78 11.85
N TYR A 142 -12.17 7.11 10.91
CA TYR A 142 -12.53 5.69 11.06
C TYR A 142 -11.35 4.72 10.92
N CYS A 143 -10.27 5.16 10.26
CA CYS A 143 -9.14 4.29 9.92
C CYS A 143 -8.58 3.58 11.15
N THR A 144 -8.17 2.32 10.97
CA THR A 144 -7.68 1.48 12.07
C THR A 144 -6.17 1.28 11.98
N HIS A 145 -5.41 2.18 12.60
CA HIS A 145 -3.95 2.07 12.76
C HIS A 145 -3.59 1.42 14.10
N LEU A 146 -2.38 0.87 14.24
CA LEU A 146 -1.93 0.10 15.41
C LEU A 146 -2.87 -1.05 15.79
N SER A 147 -3.49 -1.65 14.77
CA SER A 147 -4.63 -2.53 14.92
C SER A 147 -4.44 -3.82 14.14
N ASN A 148 -4.85 -4.93 14.75
CA ASN A 148 -5.06 -6.20 14.05
C ASN A 148 -6.13 -6.11 12.95
N LEU A 149 -6.88 -5.00 12.88
CA LEU A 149 -7.85 -4.73 11.82
C LEU A 149 -7.28 -3.90 10.66
N LEU A 150 -6.04 -3.40 10.72
CA LEU A 150 -5.47 -2.49 9.71
C LEU A 150 -5.70 -2.97 8.26
N LEU A 151 -5.16 -4.15 7.92
CA LEU A 151 -5.26 -4.70 6.57
C LEU A 151 -6.71 -5.07 6.17
N PRO A 152 -7.49 -5.82 6.99
CA PRO A 152 -8.86 -6.15 6.62
C PRO A 152 -9.80 -4.94 6.59
N TRP A 153 -9.56 -3.87 7.35
CA TRP A 153 -10.37 -2.64 7.31
C TRP A 153 -10.16 -1.85 6.01
N HIS A 154 -8.91 -1.74 5.55
CA HIS A 154 -8.60 -1.01 4.31
C HIS A 154 -9.11 -1.74 3.06
N ARG A 155 -9.33 -3.06 3.09
CA ARG A 155 -9.85 -3.83 1.95
C ARG A 155 -11.26 -3.40 1.48
N PRO A 156 -12.31 -3.37 2.31
CA PRO A 156 -13.61 -2.83 1.92
C PRO A 156 -13.56 -1.31 1.66
N TYR A 157 -12.63 -0.57 2.28
CA TYR A 157 -12.42 0.85 1.93
C TYR A 157 -11.98 1.02 0.48
N LEU A 158 -10.98 0.23 0.05
CA LEU A 158 -10.55 0.16 -1.35
C LEU A 158 -11.66 -0.33 -2.27
N ALA A 159 -12.50 -1.27 -1.83
CA ALA A 159 -13.63 -1.74 -2.63
C ALA A 159 -14.71 -0.66 -2.82
N LEU A 160 -14.99 0.15 -1.80
CA LEU A 160 -15.89 1.31 -1.88
C LEU A 160 -15.34 2.36 -2.86
N PHE A 161 -14.04 2.67 -2.74
CA PHE A 161 -13.37 3.60 -3.64
C PHE A 161 -13.45 3.11 -5.09
N GLU A 162 -13.06 1.86 -5.32
CA GLU A 162 -12.97 1.28 -6.66
C GLU A 162 -14.34 1.10 -7.31
N GLN A 163 -15.37 0.67 -6.57
CA GLN A 163 -16.73 0.56 -7.13
C GLN A 163 -17.29 1.93 -7.53
N THR A 164 -17.02 2.96 -6.73
CA THR A 164 -17.54 4.32 -7.01
C THR A 164 -16.84 4.90 -8.23
N LEU A 165 -15.51 4.78 -8.30
CA LEU A 165 -14.75 5.13 -9.51
C LEU A 165 -15.27 4.38 -10.75
N PHE A 166 -15.60 3.10 -10.60
CA PHE A 166 -16.12 2.29 -11.70
C PHE A 166 -17.43 2.83 -12.26
N ASP A 167 -18.34 3.29 -11.40
CA ASP A 167 -19.58 3.92 -11.82
C ASP A 167 -19.32 5.16 -12.70
N HIS A 168 -18.33 5.98 -12.32
CA HIS A 168 -17.86 7.11 -13.13
C HIS A 168 -17.21 6.68 -14.45
N ILE A 169 -16.47 5.57 -14.46
CA ILE A 169 -15.94 4.98 -15.70
C ILE A 169 -17.08 4.57 -16.63
N ILE A 170 -18.11 3.90 -16.13
CA ILE A 170 -19.26 3.50 -16.94
C ILE A 170 -20.03 4.71 -17.46
N ALA A 171 -20.22 5.75 -16.64
CA ALA A 171 -20.80 7.01 -17.09
C ALA A 171 -20.00 7.63 -18.24
N THR A 172 -18.67 7.70 -18.11
CA THR A 172 -17.77 8.17 -19.17
C THR A 172 -17.90 7.34 -20.45
N VAL A 173 -17.95 6.00 -20.35
CA VAL A 173 -18.16 5.14 -21.53
C VAL A 173 -19.49 5.45 -22.23
N ASN A 174 -20.55 5.78 -21.47
CA ASN A 174 -21.85 6.11 -22.03
C ASN A 174 -21.91 7.47 -22.73
N GLU A 175 -20.94 8.35 -22.52
CA GLU A 175 -20.82 9.63 -23.22
C GLU A 175 -20.20 9.50 -24.62
N TYR A 176 -19.52 8.38 -24.91
CA TYR A 176 -19.07 8.10 -26.27
C TYR A 176 -20.28 7.84 -27.18
N PRO A 177 -20.31 8.41 -28.40
CA PRO A 177 -21.36 8.12 -29.37
C PRO A 177 -21.47 6.61 -29.64
N ALA A 178 -22.70 6.13 -29.83
CA ALA A 178 -22.93 4.74 -30.21
C ALA A 178 -22.11 4.38 -31.47
N GLY A 179 -21.41 3.25 -31.43
CA GLY A 179 -20.53 2.82 -32.51
C GLY A 179 -19.23 2.17 -32.01
N PRO A 180 -18.27 1.94 -32.92
CA PRO A 180 -17.07 1.16 -32.64
C PRO A 180 -16.21 1.68 -31.48
N MET A 181 -16.14 3.01 -31.29
CA MET A 181 -15.36 3.61 -30.20
C MET A 181 -15.98 3.33 -28.83
N ARG A 182 -17.30 3.50 -28.69
CA ARG A 182 -18.01 3.13 -27.45
C ARG A 182 -17.87 1.64 -27.16
N GLN A 183 -17.97 0.78 -28.17
CA GLN A 183 -17.79 -0.68 -28.00
C GLN A 183 -16.38 -1.05 -27.54
N ARG A 184 -15.34 -0.41 -28.11
CA ARG A 184 -13.93 -0.57 -27.67
C ARG A 184 -13.76 -0.23 -26.20
N PHE A 185 -14.24 0.95 -25.78
CA PHE A 185 -14.13 1.38 -24.38
C PHE A 185 -15.03 0.57 -23.44
N ALA A 186 -16.22 0.16 -23.85
CA ALA A 186 -17.08 -0.72 -23.07
C ALA A 186 -16.41 -2.09 -22.80
N LYS A 187 -15.67 -2.62 -23.79
CA LYS A 187 -14.87 -3.85 -23.61
C LYS A 187 -13.72 -3.62 -22.62
N ALA A 188 -12.99 -2.52 -22.74
CA ALA A 188 -11.90 -2.18 -21.84
C ALA A 188 -12.38 -1.95 -20.40
N ALA A 189 -13.51 -1.26 -20.23
CA ALA A 189 -14.08 -0.91 -18.92
C ALA A 189 -14.24 -2.13 -18.01
N ARG A 190 -14.63 -3.29 -18.54
CA ARG A 190 -14.80 -4.54 -17.75
C ARG A 190 -13.54 -4.94 -16.98
N ASN A 191 -12.37 -4.64 -17.54
CA ASN A 191 -11.08 -5.00 -16.97
C ASN A 191 -10.48 -3.92 -16.07
N VAL A 192 -11.04 -2.71 -16.06
CA VAL A 192 -10.47 -1.61 -15.26
C VAL A 192 -10.64 -1.92 -13.79
N ARG A 193 -9.51 -1.93 -13.09
CA ARG A 193 -9.36 -2.00 -11.64
C ARG A 193 -8.37 -0.94 -11.22
N TRP A 194 -8.51 -0.41 -10.01
CA TRP A 194 -7.56 0.55 -9.47
C TRP A 194 -6.18 -0.10 -9.34
N PRO A 195 -5.11 0.52 -9.87
CA PRO A 195 -3.79 -0.08 -9.86
C PRO A 195 -3.12 -0.01 -8.47
N TYR A 196 -2.10 -0.82 -8.27
CA TYR A 196 -1.18 -0.69 -7.14
C TYR A 196 0.14 -0.05 -7.57
N TRP A 197 0.83 0.59 -6.63
CA TRP A 197 2.22 1.01 -6.82
C TRP A 197 3.14 0.11 -5.99
N ASP A 198 3.97 -0.69 -6.67
CA ASP A 198 4.93 -1.56 -6.02
C ASP A 198 6.22 -0.77 -5.68
N PHE A 199 6.24 -0.18 -4.49
CA PHE A 199 7.37 0.62 -3.98
C PHE A 199 8.62 -0.21 -3.64
N ALA A 200 8.52 -1.54 -3.67
CA ALA A 200 9.62 -2.46 -3.36
C ALA A 200 10.11 -3.24 -4.61
N ALA A 201 9.45 -3.08 -5.76
CA ALA A 201 9.89 -3.70 -6.99
C ALA A 201 11.01 -2.90 -7.63
N THR A 202 12.05 -3.61 -8.09
CA THR A 202 13.12 -3.03 -8.90
C THR A 202 12.53 -2.38 -10.16
N PRO A 203 12.75 -1.07 -10.38
CA PRO A 203 12.27 -0.39 -11.58
C PRO A 203 13.09 -0.84 -12.80
N ALA A 204 12.68 -0.42 -14.00
CA ALA A 204 13.51 -0.64 -15.19
C ALA A 204 14.83 0.15 -15.06
N ASP A 205 15.92 -0.37 -15.66
CA ASP A 205 17.25 0.25 -15.61
C ASP A 205 17.20 1.77 -15.87
N GLY A 206 17.82 2.54 -14.97
CA GLY A 206 17.87 4.00 -15.05
C GLY A 206 16.56 4.73 -14.75
N SER A 207 15.51 4.02 -14.31
CA SER A 207 14.23 4.61 -13.90
C SER A 207 14.10 4.68 -12.38
N SER A 208 13.30 5.64 -11.90
CA SER A 208 12.97 5.77 -10.47
C SER A 208 11.86 4.79 -10.05
N VAL A 209 11.92 4.37 -8.77
CA VAL A 209 10.84 3.66 -8.07
C VAL A 209 9.62 4.56 -7.90
N TRP A 210 9.80 5.88 -7.87
CA TRP A 210 8.71 6.85 -7.91
C TRP A 210 8.15 6.95 -9.34
N PRO A 211 6.88 6.57 -9.60
CA PRO A 211 6.36 6.50 -10.96
C PRO A 211 6.23 7.89 -11.60
N GLU A 212 6.82 8.09 -12.77
CA GLU A 212 6.69 9.37 -13.49
C GLU A 212 5.22 9.73 -13.80
N ILE A 213 4.39 8.70 -14.05
CA ILE A 213 2.98 8.88 -14.43
C ILE A 213 2.14 9.60 -13.36
N ILE A 214 2.53 9.56 -12.09
CA ILE A 214 1.84 10.24 -10.99
C ILE A 214 2.37 11.66 -10.72
N THR A 215 3.36 12.13 -11.50
CA THR A 215 3.98 13.46 -11.32
C THR A 215 3.69 14.40 -12.49
N ARG A 216 3.39 13.85 -13.67
CA ARG A 216 3.04 14.62 -14.88
C ARG A 216 1.91 15.60 -14.59
N GLU A 217 2.07 16.84 -15.03
CA GLU A 217 1.06 17.89 -14.85
C GLU A 217 -0.20 17.61 -15.65
N THR A 218 0.00 17.13 -16.88
CA THR A 218 -1.08 16.81 -17.81
C THR A 218 -0.84 15.45 -18.45
N VAL A 219 -1.91 14.84 -18.95
CA VAL A 219 -1.90 13.54 -19.61
C VAL A 219 -2.79 13.57 -20.86
N PRO A 220 -2.37 12.90 -21.95
CA PRO A 220 -3.20 12.77 -23.14
C PRO A 220 -4.33 11.75 -22.91
N VAL A 221 -5.51 12.05 -23.42
CA VAL A 221 -6.70 11.19 -23.34
C VAL A 221 -7.47 11.21 -24.66
N ILE A 222 -8.27 10.18 -24.89
CA ILE A 222 -9.22 10.07 -25.99
C ILE A 222 -10.60 10.36 -25.43
N MET A 223 -11.16 11.53 -25.74
CA MET A 223 -12.50 11.97 -25.38
C MET A 223 -13.54 11.51 -26.42
N PRO A 224 -14.85 11.61 -26.13
CA PRO A 224 -15.92 11.36 -27.10
C PRO A 224 -15.77 12.14 -28.43
N ASN A 225 -15.17 13.33 -28.39
CA ASN A 225 -14.98 14.23 -29.54
C ASN A 225 -13.56 14.19 -30.15
N GLY A 226 -12.69 13.27 -29.72
CA GLY A 226 -11.32 13.14 -30.21
C GLY A 226 -10.26 13.21 -29.12
N SER A 227 -9.00 13.33 -29.52
CA SER A 227 -7.89 13.43 -28.55
C SER A 227 -7.88 14.78 -27.84
N ALA A 228 -7.60 14.76 -26.53
CA ALA A 228 -7.45 15.94 -25.70
C ALA A 228 -6.29 15.75 -24.71
N THR A 229 -5.93 16.83 -24.03
CA THR A 229 -5.01 16.82 -22.89
C THR A 229 -5.74 17.34 -21.67
N ILE A 230 -5.68 16.61 -20.56
CA ILE A 230 -6.31 16.98 -19.30
C ILE A 230 -5.27 17.14 -18.20
N LYS A 231 -5.62 17.87 -17.13
CA LYS A 231 -4.84 17.81 -15.88
C LYS A 231 -4.81 16.37 -15.37
N ASN A 232 -3.65 15.93 -14.90
CA ASN A 232 -3.49 14.56 -14.43
C ASN A 232 -4.17 14.35 -13.06
N PRO A 233 -5.27 13.59 -12.96
CA PRO A 233 -5.95 13.36 -11.69
C PRO A 233 -5.13 12.50 -10.71
N LEU A 234 -4.06 11.84 -11.17
CA LEU A 234 -3.15 11.09 -10.29
C LEU A 234 -2.13 11.99 -9.57
N ARG A 235 -2.00 13.26 -9.98
CA ARG A 235 -0.98 14.18 -9.44
C ARG A 235 -1.43 14.83 -8.14
N SER A 236 -2.66 15.31 -8.08
CA SER A 236 -3.23 16.00 -6.94
C SER A 236 -4.75 16.02 -7.02
N TYR A 237 -5.41 16.07 -5.85
CA TYR A 237 -6.81 16.43 -5.76
C TYR A 237 -6.94 17.95 -5.59
N ASN A 238 -7.77 18.60 -6.40
CA ASN A 238 -8.02 20.04 -6.31
C ASN A 238 -9.31 20.26 -5.50
N PHE A 239 -9.25 21.01 -4.41
CA PHE A 239 -10.41 21.35 -3.60
C PHE A 239 -11.24 22.46 -4.27
N HIS A 240 -12.56 22.30 -4.33
CA HIS A 240 -13.47 23.22 -5.04
C HIS A 240 -14.78 23.46 -4.28
N PRO A 241 -14.78 24.31 -3.22
CA PRO A 241 -13.67 25.10 -2.69
C PRO A 241 -12.86 24.36 -1.62
N VAL A 242 -11.78 24.99 -1.14
CA VAL A 242 -11.16 24.59 0.14
C VAL A 242 -12.15 24.87 1.27
N LEU A 243 -12.59 23.80 1.96
CA LEU A 243 -13.44 23.90 3.13
C LEU A 243 -12.57 24.04 4.37
N ALA A 244 -12.23 25.28 4.73
CA ALA A 244 -11.30 25.57 5.83
C ALA A 244 -11.74 24.97 7.17
N ALA A 245 -13.04 24.87 7.43
CA ALA A 245 -13.57 24.23 8.64
C ALA A 245 -13.28 22.72 8.69
N ASP A 246 -13.38 22.06 7.54
CA ASP A 246 -13.12 20.62 7.42
C ASP A 246 -11.63 20.34 7.58
N MET A 247 -10.79 21.15 6.92
CA MET A 247 -9.34 21.02 6.96
C MET A 247 -8.76 21.47 8.31
N TYR A 248 -9.31 22.51 8.94
CA TYR A 248 -9.00 23.01 10.30
C TYR A 248 -7.58 23.55 10.55
N TYR A 249 -6.52 22.80 10.26
CA TYR A 249 -5.14 23.19 10.53
C TYR A 249 -4.52 23.95 9.35
N ASN A 250 -3.85 25.07 9.62
CA ASN A 250 -2.98 25.71 8.63
C ASN A 250 -1.68 24.91 8.46
N PRO A 251 -1.12 24.82 7.25
CA PRO A 251 -1.60 25.45 6.01
C PRO A 251 -2.65 24.65 5.20
N PHE A 252 -3.03 23.45 5.63
CA PHE A 252 -4.00 22.57 4.95
C PHE A 252 -5.36 23.24 4.70
N SER A 253 -5.81 24.09 5.62
CA SER A 253 -7.02 24.91 5.47
C SER A 253 -6.92 26.03 4.42
N SER A 254 -5.76 26.20 3.77
CA SER A 254 -5.54 27.23 2.75
C SER A 254 -5.11 26.68 1.38
N TRP A 255 -4.57 25.45 1.33
CA TRP A 255 -4.06 24.88 0.10
C TRP A 255 -5.18 24.46 -0.85
N PRO A 256 -5.15 24.91 -2.12
CA PRO A 256 -6.20 24.60 -3.10
C PRO A 256 -6.11 23.17 -3.65
N GLU A 257 -5.01 22.47 -3.39
CA GLU A 257 -4.80 21.09 -3.83
C GLU A 257 -3.97 20.30 -2.82
N THR A 258 -4.02 18.97 -2.95
CA THR A 258 -3.12 18.10 -2.20
C THR A 258 -1.67 18.30 -2.65
N LEU A 259 -0.79 18.57 -1.68
CA LEU A 259 0.63 18.75 -1.89
C LEU A 259 1.46 17.61 -1.30
N ARG A 260 2.50 17.21 -2.04
CA ARG A 260 3.52 16.20 -1.71
C ARG A 260 4.88 16.88 -1.59
N ALA A 261 5.53 16.79 -0.43
CA ALA A 261 6.76 17.52 -0.09
C ALA A 261 6.71 19.00 -0.48
N PRO A 262 5.75 19.79 0.05
CA PRO A 262 5.59 21.19 -0.32
C PRO A 262 6.88 21.99 -0.08
N ASN A 263 7.20 22.93 -0.96
CA ASN A 263 8.39 23.81 -0.83
C ASN A 263 8.24 24.93 0.22
N GLY A 264 7.17 24.91 1.02
CA GLY A 264 6.88 25.91 2.03
C GLY A 264 5.46 25.77 2.57
N LEU A 265 5.08 26.68 3.48
CA LEU A 265 3.77 26.67 4.16
C LEU A 265 2.82 27.75 3.63
N THR A 266 3.15 28.40 2.51
CA THR A 266 2.32 29.44 1.90
C THR A 266 1.24 28.85 1.01
N GLN A 267 0.20 29.62 0.70
CA GLN A 267 -0.90 29.17 -0.16
C GLN A 267 -0.45 28.80 -1.59
N ASN A 268 0.64 29.39 -2.08
CA ASN A 268 1.24 29.14 -3.40
C ASN A 268 2.35 28.07 -3.37
N ALA A 269 2.46 27.30 -2.29
CA ALA A 269 3.40 26.18 -2.22
C ALA A 269 3.11 25.15 -3.32
N VAL A 270 4.17 24.48 -3.78
CA VAL A 270 4.09 23.46 -4.85
C VAL A 270 4.77 22.17 -4.40
N SER A 271 4.31 21.05 -4.95
CA SER A 271 4.85 19.73 -4.65
C SER A 271 6.27 19.53 -5.22
N GLN A 272 7.18 18.92 -4.45
CA GLN A 272 8.58 18.68 -4.84
C GLN A 272 8.84 17.20 -5.17
N ASN A 273 8.25 16.71 -6.27
CA ASN A 273 8.34 15.30 -6.68
C ASN A 273 9.79 14.79 -6.87
N ALA A 274 10.74 15.65 -7.25
CA ALA A 274 12.13 15.24 -7.45
C ALA A 274 12.84 14.87 -6.13
N ILE A 275 12.48 15.53 -5.02
CA ILE A 275 13.03 15.20 -3.69
C ILE A 275 12.45 13.86 -3.23
N ILE A 276 11.13 13.68 -3.40
CA ILE A 276 10.44 12.43 -3.08
C ILE A 276 11.06 11.27 -3.84
N ALA A 277 11.27 11.41 -5.15
CA ALA A 277 11.91 10.39 -5.98
C ALA A 277 13.28 9.98 -5.44
N LYS A 278 14.15 10.96 -5.13
CA LYS A 278 15.47 10.70 -4.56
C LYS A 278 15.41 9.97 -3.21
N GLN A 279 14.52 10.38 -2.32
CA GLN A 279 14.37 9.74 -1.01
C GLN A 279 13.85 8.30 -1.15
N ILE A 280 12.83 8.07 -1.98
CA ILE A 280 12.29 6.73 -2.27
C ILE A 280 13.36 5.84 -2.90
N ASP A 281 14.08 6.34 -3.90
CA ASP A 281 15.13 5.57 -4.57
C ASP A 281 16.27 5.21 -3.60
N ASN A 282 16.61 6.10 -2.67
CA ASN A 282 17.61 5.86 -1.62
C ASN A 282 17.16 4.82 -0.58
N GLN A 283 15.85 4.58 -0.43
CA GLN A 283 15.28 3.64 0.55
C GLN A 283 14.86 2.30 -0.05
N HIS A 284 14.73 2.24 -1.38
CA HIS A 284 14.14 1.12 -2.11
C HIS A 284 14.74 -0.25 -1.75
N ILE A 285 16.07 -0.38 -1.70
CA ILE A 285 16.73 -1.66 -1.39
C ILE A 285 16.39 -2.11 0.03
N GLY A 286 16.38 -1.20 1.00
CA GLY A 286 15.96 -1.47 2.37
C GLY A 286 14.51 -1.96 2.42
N TRP A 287 13.58 -1.33 1.70
CA TRP A 287 12.19 -1.76 1.65
C TRP A 287 12.00 -3.12 0.98
N GLN A 288 12.73 -3.38 -0.11
CA GLN A 288 12.70 -4.68 -0.77
C GLN A 288 13.11 -5.81 0.19
N ASN A 289 14.19 -5.61 0.94
CA ASN A 289 14.67 -6.58 1.93
C ASN A 289 13.69 -6.77 3.09
N ARG A 290 13.10 -5.68 3.60
CA ARG A 290 12.09 -5.71 4.67
C ARG A 290 10.83 -6.46 4.23
N ILE A 291 10.29 -6.15 3.05
CA ILE A 291 9.12 -6.85 2.48
C ILE A 291 9.40 -8.34 2.30
N TYR A 292 10.56 -8.69 1.73
CA TYR A 292 10.94 -10.08 1.55
C TYR A 292 11.03 -10.81 2.89
N SER A 293 11.75 -10.23 3.87
CA SER A 293 11.90 -10.77 5.21
C SER A 293 10.55 -11.03 5.90
N MET A 294 9.63 -10.06 5.83
CA MET A 294 8.29 -10.20 6.41
C MET A 294 7.45 -11.28 5.72
N LEU A 295 7.43 -11.31 4.39
CA LEU A 295 6.66 -12.33 3.66
C LEU A 295 7.19 -13.75 3.88
N VAL A 296 8.49 -13.89 4.14
CA VAL A 296 9.14 -15.20 4.30
C VAL A 296 9.13 -15.68 5.75
N HIS A 297 9.38 -14.81 6.73
CA HIS A 297 9.72 -15.22 8.09
C HIS A 297 8.66 -14.87 9.16
N TYR A 298 7.60 -14.12 8.83
CA TYR A 298 6.61 -13.69 9.83
C TYR A 298 5.38 -14.60 9.80
N ASP A 299 5.33 -15.60 10.68
CA ASP A 299 4.22 -16.57 10.73
C ASP A 299 3.00 -16.09 11.55
N ASN A 300 3.08 -14.90 12.15
CA ASN A 300 1.98 -14.29 12.91
C ASN A 300 1.40 -13.07 12.17
N PHE A 301 0.11 -13.13 11.84
CA PHE A 301 -0.57 -12.06 11.12
C PHE A 301 -0.49 -10.71 11.85
N THR A 302 -0.65 -10.69 13.18
CA THR A 302 -0.63 -9.44 13.96
C THR A 302 0.75 -8.79 13.89
N GLN A 303 1.83 -9.57 14.01
CA GLN A 303 3.20 -9.05 13.90
C GLN A 303 3.50 -8.55 12.47
N PHE A 304 3.03 -9.27 11.45
CA PHE A 304 3.15 -8.83 10.05
C PHE A 304 2.37 -7.54 9.78
N SER A 305 1.17 -7.41 10.34
CA SER A 305 0.20 -6.41 9.90
C SER A 305 0.43 -5.02 10.48
N ASN A 306 0.76 -4.90 11.77
CA ASN A 306 0.70 -3.62 12.49
C ASN A 306 1.97 -3.34 13.30
N GLU A 307 2.32 -2.07 13.44
CA GLU A 307 3.61 -1.63 13.99
C GLU A 307 3.64 -1.57 15.52
N ALA A 308 2.54 -1.92 16.19
CA ALA A 308 2.44 -1.85 17.63
C ALA A 308 3.49 -2.76 18.28
N TRP A 309 4.38 -2.17 19.07
CA TRP A 309 5.41 -2.93 19.76
C TRP A 309 4.79 -3.73 20.91
N LYS A 310 4.61 -5.04 20.67
CA LYS A 310 4.04 -6.00 21.62
C LYS A 310 4.92 -7.24 21.82
N ALA A 311 6.04 -7.32 21.12
CA ALA A 311 6.94 -8.45 21.14
C ALA A 311 7.76 -8.50 22.44
N ARG A 312 8.21 -9.71 22.79
CA ARG A 312 9.11 -9.93 23.94
C ARG A 312 10.56 -9.61 23.60
N ASP A 313 10.89 -9.64 22.32
CA ASP A 313 12.22 -9.47 21.76
C ASP A 313 12.13 -8.87 20.34
N HIS A 314 13.27 -8.62 19.70
CA HIS A 314 13.33 -7.95 18.40
C HIS A 314 13.25 -8.87 17.15
N SER A 315 12.88 -10.15 17.30
CA SER A 315 12.76 -11.09 16.15
C SER A 315 11.79 -10.61 15.07
N THR A 316 10.71 -9.95 15.49
CA THR A 316 9.62 -9.48 14.65
C THR A 316 9.36 -7.99 14.87
N ALA A 317 10.41 -7.18 14.86
CA ALA A 317 10.31 -5.75 15.12
C ALA A 317 9.77 -4.93 13.94
N ASP A 318 9.66 -5.51 12.75
CA ASP A 318 9.11 -4.84 11.57
C ASP A 318 7.63 -5.12 11.38
N SER A 319 6.97 -4.36 10.51
CA SER A 319 5.62 -4.65 10.04
C SER A 319 5.35 -3.94 8.73
N ILE A 320 4.29 -4.35 8.04
CA ILE A 320 3.81 -3.66 6.85
C ILE A 320 3.36 -2.24 7.18
N GLU A 321 2.75 -2.02 8.36
CA GLU A 321 2.39 -0.67 8.84
C GLU A 321 3.64 0.21 9.02
N ALA A 322 4.75 -0.32 9.52
CA ALA A 322 5.97 0.47 9.71
C ALA A 322 6.60 0.96 8.38
N ILE A 323 6.49 0.19 7.29
CA ILE A 323 6.93 0.66 5.96
C ILE A 323 5.91 1.66 5.39
N HIS A 324 4.63 1.36 5.53
CA HIS A 324 3.53 2.25 5.13
C HIS A 324 3.68 3.63 5.77
N ASP A 325 3.92 3.70 7.07
CA ASP A 325 4.07 4.94 7.83
C ASP A 325 5.29 5.74 7.34
N THR A 326 6.42 5.07 7.05
CA THR A 326 7.59 5.71 6.41
C THR A 326 7.26 6.29 5.04
N LEU A 327 6.51 5.57 4.20
CA LEU A 327 6.10 6.06 2.87
C LEU A 327 5.19 7.28 2.98
N HIS A 328 4.25 7.29 3.94
CA HIS A 328 3.42 8.45 4.26
C HIS A 328 4.28 9.68 4.63
N GLY A 329 5.23 9.48 5.53
CA GLY A 329 6.19 10.50 5.95
C GLY A 329 6.99 11.08 4.79
N ILE A 330 7.60 10.24 3.95
CA ILE A 330 8.45 10.67 2.83
C ILE A 330 7.65 11.33 1.71
N ILE A 331 6.52 10.75 1.30
CA ILE A 331 5.70 11.30 0.20
C ILE A 331 5.09 12.63 0.64
N GLY A 332 4.62 12.69 1.87
CA GLY A 332 4.02 13.87 2.45
C GLY A 332 5.06 14.96 2.67
N ASN A 333 6.14 14.66 3.40
CA ASN A 333 7.19 15.56 3.87
C ASN A 333 6.64 16.96 4.25
N GLY A 334 5.67 16.99 5.17
CA GLY A 334 4.97 18.20 5.62
C GLY A 334 3.66 18.50 4.87
N GLY A 335 3.38 17.79 3.77
CA GLY A 335 2.16 17.83 2.98
C GLY A 335 1.08 16.84 3.43
N HIS A 336 0.08 16.60 2.57
CA HIS A 336 -1.16 15.91 2.95
C HIS A 336 -0.93 14.43 3.30
N MET A 337 -0.05 13.75 2.57
CA MET A 337 0.30 12.35 2.84
C MET A 337 1.01 12.14 4.19
N THR A 338 1.49 13.19 4.86
CA THR A 338 2.22 13.10 6.14
C THR A 338 1.31 12.84 7.34
N TYR A 339 0.01 13.16 7.22
CA TYR A 339 -0.92 13.13 8.36
C TYR A 339 -2.17 12.30 8.07
N LEU A 340 -2.57 11.49 9.06
CA LEU A 340 -3.79 10.67 9.02
C LEU A 340 -5.04 11.50 8.70
N ASP A 341 -5.06 12.76 9.15
CA ASP A 341 -6.15 13.72 8.90
C ASP A 341 -6.45 13.88 7.40
N TYR A 342 -5.45 13.81 6.51
CA TYR A 342 -5.58 14.29 5.13
C TYR A 342 -5.09 13.35 4.03
N SER A 343 -4.35 12.29 4.38
CA SER A 343 -3.63 11.47 3.40
C SER A 343 -4.54 10.93 2.29
N ALA A 344 -5.76 10.50 2.63
CA ALA A 344 -6.72 9.92 1.71
C ALA A 344 -7.25 10.86 0.62
N TYR A 345 -7.07 12.19 0.77
CA TYR A 345 -7.41 13.12 -0.31
C TYR A 345 -6.45 13.00 -1.50
N ASP A 346 -5.20 12.57 -1.30
CA ASP A 346 -4.24 12.43 -2.40
C ASP A 346 -4.40 11.09 -3.13
N ALA A 347 -4.44 11.10 -4.47
CA ALA A 347 -4.58 9.89 -5.28
C ALA A 347 -3.51 8.79 -4.99
N ILE A 348 -2.30 9.19 -4.56
CA ILE A 348 -1.23 8.23 -4.23
C ILE A 348 -1.56 7.37 -3.00
N PHE A 349 -2.42 7.85 -2.08
CA PHE A 349 -2.93 7.06 -0.96
C PHE A 349 -3.52 5.75 -1.46
N TRP A 350 -4.42 5.83 -2.44
CA TRP A 350 -5.13 4.67 -2.95
C TRP A 350 -4.18 3.69 -3.65
N LEU A 351 -3.17 4.18 -4.39
CA LEU A 351 -2.14 3.34 -5.02
C LEU A 351 -1.28 2.60 -3.97
N LEU A 352 -0.89 3.30 -2.90
CA LEU A 352 -0.11 2.75 -1.79
C LEU A 352 -0.92 1.68 -1.05
N HIS A 353 -2.14 1.99 -0.60
CA HIS A 353 -2.99 1.05 0.12
C HIS A 353 -3.40 -0.16 -0.73
N THR A 354 -3.51 0.01 -2.06
CA THR A 354 -3.74 -1.13 -2.96
C THR A 354 -2.55 -2.08 -3.03
N ASN A 355 -1.32 -1.58 -2.87
CA ASN A 355 -0.15 -2.44 -2.73
C ASN A 355 -0.11 -3.11 -1.34
N LEU A 356 -0.56 -2.45 -0.27
CA LEU A 356 -0.70 -3.12 1.04
C LEU A 356 -1.73 -4.25 0.98
N ASP A 357 -2.86 -4.03 0.31
CA ASP A 357 -3.85 -5.08 0.08
C ASP A 357 -3.30 -6.23 -0.80
N ARG A 358 -2.42 -5.92 -1.76
CA ARG A 358 -1.68 -6.92 -2.54
C ARG A 358 -0.74 -7.75 -1.67
N LEU A 359 0.07 -7.10 -0.84
CA LEU A 359 0.99 -7.76 0.09
C LEU A 359 0.22 -8.61 1.11
N PHE A 360 -0.94 -8.13 1.55
CA PHE A 360 -1.86 -8.92 2.38
C PHE A 360 -2.38 -10.16 1.65
N ALA A 361 -2.83 -10.03 0.39
CA ALA A 361 -3.28 -11.18 -0.39
C ALA A 361 -2.16 -12.20 -0.64
N ILE A 362 -0.92 -11.74 -0.89
CA ILE A 362 0.27 -12.60 -1.00
C ILE A 362 0.51 -13.33 0.32
N TYR A 363 0.51 -12.61 1.44
CA TYR A 363 0.70 -13.15 2.78
C TYR A 363 -0.33 -14.23 3.11
N GLN A 364 -1.61 -14.02 2.81
CA GLN A 364 -2.68 -15.00 3.05
C GLN A 364 -2.46 -16.34 2.34
N VAL A 365 -1.82 -16.34 1.16
CA VAL A 365 -1.50 -17.58 0.43
C VAL A 365 -0.26 -18.26 1.01
N LEU A 366 0.74 -17.49 1.44
CA LEU A 366 1.98 -18.01 2.02
C LEU A 366 1.79 -18.54 3.44
N HIS A 367 0.91 -17.89 4.21
CA HIS A 367 0.67 -18.12 5.64
C HIS A 367 -0.81 -18.42 5.93
N PRO A 368 -1.37 -19.54 5.42
CA PRO A 368 -2.81 -19.79 5.50
C PRO A 368 -3.33 -20.12 6.91
N ASN A 369 -2.45 -20.36 7.87
CA ASN A 369 -2.79 -20.84 9.22
C ASN A 369 -2.83 -19.73 10.28
N THR A 370 -2.67 -18.47 9.89
CA THR A 370 -2.64 -17.32 10.80
C THR A 370 -3.65 -16.27 10.34
N TRP A 371 -4.27 -15.57 11.30
CA TRP A 371 -5.35 -14.64 11.01
C TRP A 371 -5.51 -13.58 12.11
N VAL A 372 -6.55 -12.75 12.00
CA VAL A 372 -6.92 -11.76 13.01
C VAL A 372 -7.31 -12.44 14.32
N GLU A 373 -6.43 -12.37 15.31
CA GLU A 373 -6.69 -12.85 16.68
C GLU A 373 -7.24 -11.73 17.58
N PRO A 374 -7.97 -12.04 18.67
CA PRO A 374 -8.46 -11.04 19.61
C PRO A 374 -7.35 -10.16 20.20
N MET A 375 -7.47 -8.85 20.03
CA MET A 375 -6.50 -7.86 20.48
C MET A 375 -7.22 -6.69 21.14
N ARG A 376 -6.71 -6.21 22.28
CA ARG A 376 -7.18 -4.96 22.87
C ARG A 376 -6.63 -3.78 22.09
N ALA A 377 -7.52 -2.86 21.72
CA ALA A 377 -7.17 -1.60 21.07
C ALA A 377 -6.28 -0.77 22.00
N ILE A 378 -5.13 -0.36 21.50
CA ILE A 378 -4.18 0.51 22.23
C ILE A 378 -4.23 1.96 21.72
N SER A 379 -4.81 2.16 20.54
CA SER A 379 -5.17 3.47 20.00
C SER A 379 -6.68 3.53 19.77
N GLN A 380 -7.21 4.76 19.69
CA GLN A 380 -8.61 5.03 19.38
C GLN A 380 -8.79 5.38 17.89
N SER A 381 -10.00 5.19 17.38
CA SER A 381 -10.48 5.75 16.11
C SER A 381 -11.88 6.31 16.32
N TYR A 382 -12.54 6.80 15.27
CA TYR A 382 -13.93 7.31 15.36
C TYR A 382 -14.90 6.28 15.99
N TRP A 383 -14.64 4.99 15.77
CA TRP A 383 -15.50 3.88 16.23
C TRP A 383 -14.86 3.01 17.33
N ILE A 384 -13.54 2.98 17.43
CA ILE A 384 -12.80 2.10 18.35
C ILE A 384 -12.31 2.91 19.54
N GLN A 385 -12.64 2.47 20.75
CA GLN A 385 -12.12 3.06 21.98
C GLN A 385 -10.95 2.23 22.52
N ILE A 386 -9.97 2.89 23.15
CA ILE A 386 -8.87 2.21 23.85
C ILE A 386 -9.45 1.18 24.84
N GLY A 387 -8.89 -0.02 24.82
CA GLY A 387 -9.29 -1.14 25.68
C GLY A 387 -10.34 -2.07 25.06
N ASP A 388 -11.03 -1.65 23.99
CA ASP A 388 -11.94 -2.51 23.24
C ASP A 388 -11.24 -3.80 22.79
N LEU A 389 -11.91 -4.94 22.97
CA LEU A 389 -11.48 -6.19 22.36
C LEU A 389 -11.94 -6.22 20.89
N LYS A 390 -11.00 -6.33 19.96
CA LYS A 390 -11.25 -6.45 18.52
C LYS A 390 -10.72 -7.78 18.00
N ASP A 391 -11.52 -8.45 17.19
CA ASP A 391 -11.25 -9.77 16.63
C ASP A 391 -11.74 -9.87 15.18
N ALA A 392 -11.63 -11.06 14.58
CA ALA A 392 -12.01 -11.30 13.20
C ALA A 392 -13.50 -11.08 12.86
N ASN A 393 -14.38 -11.01 13.87
CA ASN A 393 -15.82 -10.78 13.73
C ASN A 393 -16.23 -9.33 14.09
N SER A 394 -15.27 -8.52 14.53
CA SER A 394 -15.52 -7.12 14.82
C SER A 394 -15.95 -6.37 13.55
N PRO A 395 -16.97 -5.50 13.63
CA PRO A 395 -17.39 -4.69 12.48
C PRO A 395 -16.26 -3.83 11.94
N LEU A 396 -16.07 -3.87 10.62
CA LEU A 396 -15.18 -2.98 9.87
C LEU A 396 -15.95 -1.72 9.51
N GLU A 397 -16.30 -0.93 10.53
CA GLU A 397 -17.06 0.30 10.33
C GLU A 397 -16.29 1.34 9.50
N PRO A 398 -16.95 2.08 8.61
CA PRO A 398 -18.40 2.18 8.48
C PRO A 398 -19.02 1.27 7.39
N PHE A 399 -18.28 0.26 6.91
CA PHE A 399 -18.60 -0.42 5.66
C PHE A 399 -19.71 -1.47 5.79
N SER A 400 -20.83 -1.22 5.12
CA SER A 400 -21.97 -2.13 5.04
C SER A 400 -21.88 -3.02 3.80
N LYS A 401 -22.17 -4.33 3.90
CA LYS A 401 -22.20 -5.26 2.75
C LYS A 401 -23.51 -5.22 1.95
N ASP A 402 -24.55 -4.64 2.54
CA ASP A 402 -25.89 -4.54 1.97
C ASP A 402 -26.57 -3.22 2.38
N THR A 403 -27.70 -2.93 1.75
CA THR A 403 -28.44 -1.67 1.94
C THR A 403 -29.19 -1.60 3.28
N ILE A 404 -29.27 -2.71 4.02
CA ILE A 404 -29.91 -2.75 5.34
C ILE A 404 -28.92 -2.46 6.48
N GLY A 405 -27.62 -2.32 6.17
CA GLY A 405 -26.59 -1.92 7.13
C GLY A 405 -25.84 -3.07 7.79
N THR A 406 -25.89 -4.29 7.22
CA THR A 406 -25.09 -5.40 7.76
C THR A 406 -23.61 -5.13 7.52
N LYS A 407 -22.77 -5.23 8.55
CA LYS A 407 -21.37 -4.81 8.48
C LYS A 407 -20.45 -5.88 7.92
N TRP A 408 -19.39 -5.43 7.23
CA TRP A 408 -18.25 -6.27 6.92
C TRP A 408 -17.48 -6.62 8.20
N THR A 409 -16.84 -7.79 8.20
CA THR A 409 -15.91 -8.25 9.24
C THR A 409 -14.67 -8.81 8.56
N SER A 410 -13.57 -8.96 9.28
CA SER A 410 -12.34 -9.54 8.72
C SER A 410 -12.59 -10.91 8.09
N ASN A 411 -13.35 -11.79 8.76
CA ASN A 411 -13.71 -13.11 8.25
C ASN A 411 -14.46 -13.10 6.91
N MET A 412 -15.12 -11.99 6.58
CA MET A 412 -15.91 -11.87 5.35
C MET A 412 -15.11 -11.28 4.18
N VAL A 413 -13.96 -10.67 4.46
CA VAL A 413 -13.10 -10.01 3.46
C VAL A 413 -11.80 -10.78 3.20
N VAL A 414 -11.75 -12.07 3.57
CA VAL A 414 -10.59 -12.94 3.33
C VAL A 414 -10.24 -13.01 1.85
N SER A 415 -11.25 -13.20 0.98
CA SER A 415 -11.06 -13.32 -0.46
C SER A 415 -11.19 -11.97 -1.16
N THR A 416 -10.20 -11.61 -1.98
CA THR A 416 -10.25 -10.44 -2.87
C THR A 416 -11.34 -10.58 -3.94
N GLU A 417 -11.63 -11.80 -4.39
CA GLU A 417 -12.69 -12.10 -5.35
C GLU A 417 -14.08 -11.76 -4.81
N GLN A 418 -14.24 -11.63 -3.49
CA GLN A 418 -15.46 -11.13 -2.86
C GLN A 418 -15.85 -9.75 -3.40
N PHE A 419 -14.87 -8.94 -3.80
CA PHE A 419 -15.04 -7.59 -4.35
C PHE A 419 -14.77 -7.50 -5.86
N GLY A 420 -14.65 -8.64 -6.55
CA GLY A 420 -14.50 -8.67 -8.01
C GLY A 420 -13.09 -8.35 -8.52
N TYR A 421 -12.05 -8.57 -7.71
CA TYR A 421 -10.66 -8.42 -8.15
C TYR A 421 -9.75 -9.54 -7.64
N ASN A 422 -8.56 -9.64 -8.24
CA ASN A 422 -7.42 -10.41 -7.74
C ASN A 422 -6.10 -9.68 -8.04
N TYR A 423 -4.96 -10.31 -7.75
CA TYR A 423 -3.64 -9.81 -8.11
C TYR A 423 -2.91 -10.80 -9.02
N PRO A 424 -2.03 -10.35 -9.93
CA PRO A 424 -1.27 -11.23 -10.81
C PRO A 424 -0.54 -12.35 -10.06
N GLU A 425 0.01 -12.07 -8.88
CA GLU A 425 0.76 -13.02 -8.07
C GLU A 425 -0.13 -14.07 -7.41
N THR A 426 -1.37 -13.73 -7.06
CA THR A 426 -2.27 -14.61 -6.29
C THR A 426 -3.42 -15.20 -7.11
N ALA A 427 -3.51 -14.85 -8.40
CA ALA A 427 -4.58 -15.30 -9.30
C ALA A 427 -4.66 -16.83 -9.42
N SER A 428 -3.53 -17.55 -9.38
CA SER A 428 -3.53 -19.02 -9.43
C SER A 428 -3.90 -19.66 -8.09
N LYS A 429 -3.82 -18.90 -6.98
CA LYS A 429 -3.97 -19.37 -5.60
C LYS A 429 -3.00 -20.48 -5.20
N ASN A 430 -2.00 -20.77 -6.04
CA ASN A 430 -1.02 -21.81 -5.81
C ASN A 430 0.17 -21.24 -5.03
N ILE A 431 0.46 -21.84 -3.87
CA ILE A 431 1.53 -21.35 -2.99
C ILE A 431 2.91 -21.33 -3.66
N ASN A 432 3.22 -22.29 -4.54
CA ASN A 432 4.52 -22.33 -5.22
C ASN A 432 4.62 -21.23 -6.29
N ASP A 433 3.53 -20.89 -6.98
CA ASP A 433 3.51 -19.75 -7.90
C ASP A 433 3.72 -18.43 -7.15
N VAL A 434 3.09 -18.28 -5.97
CA VAL A 434 3.28 -17.10 -5.11
C VAL A 434 4.73 -17.03 -4.61
N ARG A 435 5.32 -18.14 -4.15
CA ARG A 435 6.73 -18.20 -3.74
C ARG A 435 7.66 -17.76 -4.86
N LYS A 436 7.48 -18.31 -6.07
CA LYS A 436 8.25 -17.90 -7.26
C LYS A 436 8.08 -16.42 -7.57
N ALA A 437 6.86 -15.88 -7.44
CA ALA A 437 6.61 -14.46 -7.66
C ALA A 437 7.34 -13.58 -6.64
N VAL A 438 7.26 -13.93 -5.35
CA VAL A 438 7.95 -13.21 -4.26
C VAL A 438 9.47 -13.29 -4.40
N ASN A 439 10.02 -14.48 -4.63
CA ASN A 439 11.45 -14.66 -4.90
C ASN A 439 11.91 -13.85 -6.11
N ARG A 440 11.13 -13.87 -7.20
CA ARG A 440 11.42 -13.08 -8.39
C ARG A 440 11.38 -11.59 -8.09
N LEU A 441 10.41 -11.09 -7.35
CA LEU A 441 10.21 -9.65 -7.13
C LEU A 441 11.20 -9.07 -6.13
N TYR A 442 11.43 -9.77 -5.01
CA TYR A 442 12.09 -9.21 -3.83
C TYR A 442 13.30 -10.02 -3.34
N GLY A 443 13.48 -11.27 -3.80
CA GLY A 443 14.55 -12.15 -3.31
C GLY A 443 15.94 -11.86 -3.89
N GLY A 444 16.05 -11.11 -4.98
CA GLY A 444 17.31 -10.94 -5.72
C GLY A 444 18.39 -10.11 -5.02
N ASN A 445 17.99 -9.17 -4.15
CA ASN A 445 18.90 -8.29 -3.38
C ASN A 445 18.97 -8.67 -1.90
N ALA A 446 18.10 -9.57 -1.44
CA ALA A 446 18.08 -9.93 -0.05
C ALA A 446 19.37 -10.68 0.31
N ALA A 447 20.04 -10.29 1.41
CA ALA A 447 21.09 -11.07 2.07
C ALA A 447 20.65 -12.51 2.39
N SER A 448 19.36 -12.78 2.22
CA SER A 448 18.68 -14.05 2.32
C SER A 448 18.98 -15.06 1.21
N GLY A 449 19.79 -14.72 0.20
CA GLY A 449 20.25 -15.69 -0.79
C GLY A 449 19.18 -16.18 -1.77
N GLY A 450 18.32 -15.27 -2.26
CA GLY A 450 17.37 -15.57 -3.32
C GLY A 450 18.01 -15.86 -4.69
N PRO A 451 17.22 -16.33 -5.68
CA PRO A 451 17.73 -16.71 -7.00
C PRO A 451 18.31 -15.53 -7.79
N LYS A 452 19.35 -15.82 -8.60
CA LYS A 452 20.18 -14.83 -9.32
C LYS A 452 19.37 -14.01 -10.34
N ARG A 453 19.51 -12.67 -10.33
CA ARG A 453 19.07 -11.78 -11.41
C ARG A 453 20.23 -11.32 -12.32
N LYS A 454 19.91 -10.92 -13.55
CA LYS A 454 20.84 -10.21 -14.44
C LYS A 454 20.90 -8.72 -14.07
N ARG A 455 22.11 -8.19 -14.18
CA ARG A 455 22.68 -6.88 -13.83
C ARG A 455 21.76 -5.66 -14.03
N ASP A 456 21.67 -4.79 -13.00
CA ASP A 456 21.17 -3.40 -13.04
C ASP A 456 22.18 -2.50 -12.28
N PRO A 457 22.56 -1.33 -12.79
CA PRO A 457 23.44 -0.36 -12.11
C PRO A 457 22.91 0.24 -10.79
N LEU A 458 21.63 0.08 -10.44
CA LEU A 458 21.03 0.51 -9.16
C LEU A 458 20.89 -0.63 -8.11
N GLN A 459 21.49 -1.80 -8.35
CA GLN A 459 21.33 -2.98 -7.48
C GLN A 459 22.31 -3.05 -6.29
N ALA A 460 21.83 -3.74 -5.25
CA ALA A 460 22.64 -4.28 -4.15
C ALA A 460 23.75 -5.23 -4.66
N ALA A 461 24.61 -5.71 -3.75
CA ALA A 461 25.63 -6.69 -4.13
C ALA A 461 24.98 -7.95 -4.73
N THR A 462 25.45 -8.42 -5.90
CA THR A 462 24.91 -9.66 -6.48
C THR A 462 25.16 -10.84 -5.53
N HIS A 463 24.38 -11.94 -5.60
CA HIS A 463 24.65 -13.16 -4.80
C HIS A 463 26.10 -13.66 -4.91
N GLY A 464 26.74 -13.47 -6.07
CA GLY A 464 28.16 -13.78 -6.25
C GLY A 464 29.09 -12.83 -5.50
N GLU A 465 28.77 -11.53 -5.47
CA GLU A 465 29.50 -10.51 -4.72
C GLU A 465 29.27 -10.62 -3.20
N LEU A 466 28.03 -10.96 -2.78
CA LEU A 466 27.68 -11.27 -1.40
C LEU A 466 28.56 -12.42 -0.90
N LYS A 467 28.60 -13.54 -1.62
CA LYS A 467 29.47 -14.67 -1.26
C LYS A 467 30.96 -14.35 -1.32
N ALA A 468 31.39 -13.47 -2.22
CA ALA A 468 32.78 -13.10 -2.36
C ALA A 468 33.26 -12.07 -1.32
N ALA A 469 32.34 -11.34 -0.67
CA ALA A 469 32.69 -10.38 0.36
C ALA A 469 33.30 -11.09 1.58
N ALA A 470 34.45 -10.57 2.04
CA ALA A 470 35.17 -11.13 3.18
C ALA A 470 34.27 -11.21 4.41
N GLY A 471 34.23 -12.36 5.08
CA GLY A 471 33.46 -12.59 6.31
C GLY A 471 31.94 -12.69 6.11
N MET A 472 31.40 -12.60 4.88
CA MET A 472 29.95 -12.58 4.63
C MET A 472 29.31 -13.96 4.78
N THR A 473 30.05 -15.02 4.46
CA THR A 473 29.59 -16.41 4.57
C THR A 473 30.28 -17.12 5.73
N VAL A 474 29.51 -17.81 6.57
CA VAL A 474 29.99 -18.73 7.61
C VAL A 474 29.24 -20.05 7.48
N ASP A 475 29.97 -21.15 7.31
CA ASP A 475 29.41 -22.51 7.12
C ASP A 475 28.32 -22.58 6.02
N GLY A 476 28.51 -21.83 4.93
CA GLY A 476 27.57 -21.77 3.81
C GLY A 476 26.33 -20.87 4.03
N GLN A 477 26.20 -20.25 5.20
CA GLN A 477 25.13 -19.30 5.54
C GLN A 477 25.62 -17.86 5.44
N LEU A 478 24.72 -16.94 5.11
CA LEU A 478 24.98 -15.52 4.94
C LEU A 478 24.70 -14.76 6.24
N ARG A 479 25.54 -13.78 6.58
CA ARG A 479 25.28 -12.88 7.72
C ARG A 479 24.27 -11.80 7.32
N ASP A 480 23.25 -11.61 8.15
CA ASP A 480 22.24 -10.57 7.99
C ASP A 480 22.25 -9.66 9.22
N TYR A 481 22.54 -8.37 9.02
CA TYR A 481 22.57 -7.35 10.06
C TYR A 481 21.42 -6.35 9.87
N ALA A 482 20.78 -5.97 10.98
CA ALA A 482 19.73 -4.97 10.98
C ALA A 482 19.76 -4.12 12.26
N ALA A 483 19.24 -2.90 12.20
CA ALA A 483 18.91 -2.09 13.36
C ALA A 483 17.39 -2.11 13.58
N ASN A 484 16.97 -2.58 14.73
CA ASN A 484 15.59 -2.49 15.18
C ASN A 484 15.41 -1.23 16.00
N ILE A 485 14.32 -0.51 15.73
CA ILE A 485 14.04 0.78 16.32
C ILE A 485 12.69 0.69 17.01
N ILE A 486 12.64 1.09 18.29
CA ILE A 486 11.41 1.32 19.04
C ILE A 486 11.29 2.82 19.25
N SER A 487 10.12 3.38 19.07
CA SER A 487 9.85 4.79 19.38
C SER A 487 8.40 4.99 19.83
N ASN A 488 8.03 6.21 20.22
CA ASN A 488 6.68 6.54 20.68
C ASN A 488 5.90 7.29 19.61
N LYS A 489 4.80 6.69 19.12
CA LYS A 489 4.02 7.19 17.98
C LYS A 489 3.61 8.66 18.11
N HIS A 490 3.33 9.11 19.33
CA HIS A 490 2.80 10.45 19.59
C HIS A 490 3.81 11.37 20.28
N ALA A 491 5.10 11.01 20.32
CA ALA A 491 6.12 11.74 21.08
C ALA A 491 6.15 13.25 20.81
N LEU A 492 5.89 13.67 19.57
CA LEU A 492 6.03 15.06 19.12
C LEU A 492 4.71 15.73 18.73
N GLY A 493 3.56 15.05 18.90
CA GLY A 493 2.25 15.57 18.49
C GLY A 493 2.08 15.75 16.97
N LYS A 494 2.98 15.15 16.19
CA LYS A 494 2.99 15.14 14.73
C LYS A 494 3.92 14.02 14.26
N SER A 495 3.77 13.61 13.00
CA SER A 495 4.65 12.61 12.38
C SER A 495 6.09 13.11 12.31
N TYR A 496 7.04 12.20 12.46
CA TYR A 496 8.48 12.51 12.45
C TYR A 496 9.29 11.35 11.87
N GLY A 497 10.49 11.63 11.39
CA GLY A 497 11.43 10.64 10.86
C GLY A 497 12.59 10.38 11.82
N ILE A 498 12.97 9.11 11.93
CA ILE A 498 14.18 8.62 12.60
C ILE A 498 15.11 8.11 11.48
N TYR A 499 16.21 8.83 11.27
CA TYR A 499 17.17 8.59 10.19
C TYR A 499 18.37 7.85 10.75
N LEU A 500 18.71 6.68 10.20
CA LEU A 500 19.88 5.89 10.57
C LEU A 500 20.95 5.98 9.48
N PHE A 501 22.18 6.25 9.89
CA PHE A 501 23.34 6.41 9.02
C PHE A 501 24.43 5.41 9.37
N VAL A 502 25.13 4.90 8.34
CA VAL A 502 26.33 4.08 8.49
C VAL A 502 27.49 4.82 7.81
N GLY A 503 28.26 5.56 8.60
CA GLY A 503 29.31 6.47 8.13
C GLY A 503 28.93 7.95 8.29
N ASP A 504 29.77 8.81 7.73
CA ASP A 504 29.66 10.26 7.93
C ASP A 504 28.49 10.87 7.12
N PHE A 505 27.84 11.91 7.64
CA PHE A 505 26.78 12.65 6.95
C PHE A 505 26.83 14.14 7.32
N ASP A 506 26.11 14.98 6.57
CA ASP A 506 25.99 16.40 6.89
C ASP A 506 24.95 16.62 7.99
N ASP A 507 25.42 16.73 9.23
CA ASP A 507 24.57 16.97 10.40
C ASP A 507 24.08 18.42 10.51
N SER A 508 24.64 19.33 9.71
CA SER A 508 24.28 20.75 9.75
C SER A 508 23.02 21.09 8.94
N ASP A 509 22.62 20.21 8.02
CA ASP A 509 21.45 20.38 7.16
C ASP A 509 20.47 19.19 7.25
N PRO A 510 19.45 19.25 8.13
CA PRO A 510 18.42 18.23 8.25
C PRO A 510 17.66 17.91 6.96
N CYS A 511 17.54 18.89 6.04
CA CYS A 511 16.88 18.69 4.75
C CYS A 511 17.63 17.69 3.85
N SER A 512 18.95 17.55 4.05
CA SER A 512 19.80 16.66 3.26
C SER A 512 19.72 15.19 3.71
N TRP A 513 19.28 14.94 4.95
CA TRP A 513 19.36 13.65 5.62
C TRP A 513 18.69 12.52 4.86
N GLY A 514 17.46 12.74 4.35
CA GLY A 514 16.71 11.74 3.58
C GLY A 514 17.38 11.34 2.26
N THR A 515 18.33 12.13 1.76
CA THR A 515 19.08 11.88 0.52
C THR A 515 20.57 11.63 0.75
N SER A 516 21.00 11.49 2.01
CA SER A 516 22.40 11.24 2.34
C SER A 516 22.87 9.90 1.76
N PRO A 517 24.07 9.82 1.16
CA PRO A 517 24.61 8.59 0.59
C PRO A 517 24.93 7.52 1.64
N ASN A 518 25.09 7.92 2.91
CA ASN A 518 25.32 7.00 4.02
C ASN A 518 24.04 6.74 4.84
N LEU A 519 22.87 7.20 4.38
CA LEU A 519 21.58 6.85 5.00
C LEU A 519 21.31 5.35 4.79
N ALA A 520 21.26 4.60 5.88
CA ALA A 520 20.91 3.19 5.86
C ALA A 520 19.39 2.99 5.80
N GLY A 521 18.62 3.85 6.44
CA GLY A 521 17.15 3.77 6.41
C GLY A 521 16.45 4.80 7.27
N VAL A 522 15.13 4.90 7.06
CA VAL A 522 14.22 5.75 7.82
C VAL A 522 13.08 4.92 8.42
N GLN A 523 12.82 5.09 9.72
CA GLN A 523 11.54 4.75 10.33
C GLN A 523 10.78 6.04 10.61
N ALA A 524 9.49 6.10 10.31
CA ALA A 524 8.67 7.26 10.66
C ALA A 524 7.34 6.84 11.25
N PRO A 525 7.00 7.26 12.47
CA PRO A 525 5.64 7.08 12.98
C PRO A 525 4.66 8.04 12.30
N PHE A 526 3.51 7.50 11.85
CA PHE A 526 2.46 8.25 11.17
C PHE A 526 1.28 8.53 12.11
N THR A 527 0.99 9.80 12.38
CA THR A 527 -0.04 10.23 13.36
C THR A 527 -0.90 11.37 12.81
N SER A 528 -2.06 11.59 13.42
CA SER A 528 -2.86 12.79 13.19
C SER A 528 -2.33 13.97 14.01
N PHE A 529 -2.72 15.19 13.66
CA PHE A 529 -2.51 16.39 14.48
C PHE A 529 -3.38 16.42 15.73
N SER A 530 -4.46 15.63 15.75
CA SER A 530 -5.34 15.51 16.92
C SER A 530 -4.76 14.58 18.00
N GLU A 531 -3.70 13.85 17.66
CA GLU A 531 -3.04 12.87 18.52
C GLU A 531 -1.64 13.36 18.88
N GLY A 532 -1.42 13.61 20.17
CA GLY A 532 -0.13 14.05 20.68
C GLY A 532 0.17 13.52 22.07
N PRO A 533 1.30 13.93 22.68
CA PRO A 533 1.73 13.38 23.95
C PRO A 533 0.71 13.78 25.03
N ASP A 534 0.16 12.79 25.72
CA ASP A 534 -0.75 12.97 26.85
C ASP A 534 -0.02 12.54 28.13
N PRO A 535 0.31 13.46 29.05
CA PRO A 535 1.04 13.12 30.27
C PRO A 535 0.27 12.17 31.19
N ASN A 536 -1.03 11.98 30.98
CA ASN A 536 -1.87 11.08 31.77
C ASN A 536 -2.03 9.69 31.15
N LYS A 537 -1.46 9.45 29.96
CA LYS A 537 -1.53 8.17 29.27
C LYS A 537 -0.12 7.63 28.99
N PRO A 538 0.09 6.31 29.09
CA PRO A 538 1.35 5.73 28.65
C PRO A 538 1.55 5.99 27.16
N GLY A 539 2.80 6.24 26.77
CA GLY A 539 3.20 6.35 25.38
C GLY A 539 2.90 5.07 24.60
N ILE A 540 2.50 5.21 23.33
CA ILE A 540 2.29 4.06 22.45
C ILE A 540 3.59 3.75 21.73
N LYS A 541 4.18 2.61 22.07
CA LYS A 541 5.42 2.14 21.46
C LYS A 541 5.15 1.49 20.11
N VAL A 542 5.94 1.88 19.12
CA VAL A 542 5.92 1.35 17.75
C VAL A 542 7.31 0.92 17.35
N SER A 543 7.39 -0.08 16.48
CA SER A 543 8.67 -0.63 16.05
C SER A 543 8.83 -0.68 14.54
N GLY A 544 10.08 -0.69 14.09
CA GLY A 544 10.45 -0.90 12.71
C GLY A 544 11.88 -1.38 12.60
N THR A 545 12.26 -1.86 11.42
CA THR A 545 13.60 -2.38 11.16
C THR A 545 14.26 -1.62 10.00
N VAL A 546 15.56 -1.33 10.16
CA VAL A 546 16.43 -0.81 9.10
C VAL A 546 17.49 -1.88 8.78
N PRO A 547 17.44 -2.53 7.60
CA PRO A 547 18.49 -3.44 7.16
C PRO A 547 19.83 -2.71 7.05
N LEU A 548 20.91 -3.30 7.57
CA LEU A 548 22.26 -2.72 7.54
C LEU A 548 23.20 -3.48 6.59
N THR A 549 22.83 -4.70 6.19
CA THR A 549 23.71 -5.61 5.43
C THR A 549 24.27 -4.96 4.16
N ASP A 550 23.44 -4.35 3.32
CA ASP A 550 23.89 -3.73 2.06
C ASP A 550 24.79 -2.51 2.29
N ALA A 551 24.46 -1.69 3.30
CA ALA A 551 25.29 -0.55 3.68
C ALA A 551 26.68 -1.03 4.13
N LEU A 552 26.75 -2.04 5.00
CA LEU A 552 27.99 -2.65 5.48
C LEU A 552 28.81 -3.28 4.35
N LEU A 553 28.16 -3.97 3.41
CA LEU A 553 28.82 -4.56 2.25
C LEU A 553 29.44 -3.49 1.35
N SER A 554 28.76 -2.35 1.17
CA SER A 554 29.35 -1.19 0.48
C SER A 554 30.62 -0.71 1.18
N LYS A 555 30.64 -0.71 2.52
CA LYS A 555 31.82 -0.37 3.32
C LYS A 555 32.95 -1.39 3.19
N VAL A 556 32.64 -2.68 3.05
CA VAL A 556 33.66 -3.71 2.75
C VAL A 556 34.24 -3.50 1.36
N LYS A 557 33.40 -3.24 0.37
CA LYS A 557 33.82 -3.00 -1.01
C LYS A 557 34.69 -1.74 -1.15
N SER A 558 34.40 -0.69 -0.39
CA SER A 558 35.21 0.53 -0.37
C SER A 558 36.51 0.40 0.44
N GLY A 559 36.64 -0.66 1.24
CA GLY A 559 37.76 -0.86 2.17
C GLY A 559 37.65 -0.09 3.48
N GLU A 560 36.53 0.59 3.73
CA GLU A 560 36.26 1.31 4.99
C GLU A 560 35.96 0.33 6.15
N LEU A 561 35.36 -0.82 5.83
CA LEU A 561 35.15 -1.94 6.73
C LEU A 561 35.99 -3.14 6.26
N LYS A 562 36.67 -3.80 7.19
CA LYS A 562 37.58 -4.91 6.87
C LYS A 562 36.86 -6.16 6.36
N SER A 563 35.76 -6.55 7.03
CA SER A 563 34.97 -7.73 6.68
C SER A 563 33.57 -7.66 7.30
N MET A 564 32.69 -8.56 6.89
CA MET A 564 31.35 -8.73 7.47
C MET A 564 31.35 -9.55 8.77
N ASP A 565 32.51 -10.00 9.27
CA ASP A 565 32.57 -10.72 10.54
C ASP A 565 32.19 -9.82 11.72
N GLU A 566 31.49 -10.37 12.70
CA GLU A 566 31.01 -9.63 13.88
C GLU A 566 32.12 -8.89 14.63
N GLN A 567 33.35 -9.42 14.62
CA GLN A 567 34.52 -8.81 15.26
C GLN A 567 35.00 -7.54 14.56
N ASP A 568 34.73 -7.40 13.25
CA ASP A 568 35.04 -6.20 12.48
C ASP A 568 33.81 -5.27 12.42
N VAL A 569 32.59 -5.83 12.24
CA VAL A 569 31.32 -5.08 12.15
C VAL A 569 30.96 -4.40 13.49
N GLY A 570 31.10 -5.09 14.62
CA GLY A 570 30.71 -4.57 15.93
C GLY A 570 31.43 -3.26 16.30
N PRO A 571 32.79 -3.24 16.30
CA PRO A 571 33.54 -2.01 16.53
C PRO A 571 33.25 -0.92 15.48
N TYR A 572 33.12 -1.28 14.20
CA TYR A 572 32.83 -0.32 13.14
C TYR A 572 31.47 0.36 13.35
N LEU A 573 30.40 -0.39 13.60
CA LEU A 573 29.07 0.18 13.87
C LEU A 573 29.05 0.96 15.18
N LYS A 574 29.82 0.55 16.20
CA LYS A 574 29.91 1.31 17.46
C LYS A 574 30.41 2.74 17.22
N GLU A 575 31.33 2.91 16.28
CA GLU A 575 31.88 4.21 15.89
C GLU A 575 31.01 4.93 14.84
N LYS A 576 30.54 4.21 13.81
CA LYS A 576 29.99 4.78 12.57
C LYS A 576 28.48 4.68 12.41
N LEU A 577 27.78 3.88 13.21
CA LEU A 577 26.30 3.89 13.23
C LEU A 577 25.85 5.16 13.93
N GLN A 578 25.05 6.00 13.29
CA GLN A 578 24.53 7.24 13.86
C GLN A 578 23.03 7.35 13.58
N TRP A 579 22.29 8.05 14.44
CA TRP A 579 20.88 8.32 14.20
C TRP A 579 20.50 9.75 14.57
N ARG A 580 19.51 10.30 13.85
CA ARG A 580 18.92 11.61 14.08
C ARG A 580 17.41 11.53 13.99
N VAL A 581 16.75 12.47 14.67
CA VAL A 581 15.29 12.62 14.61
C VAL A 581 14.97 14.01 14.06
N ALA A 582 14.02 14.09 13.14
CA ALA A 582 13.47 15.36 12.67
C ALA A 582 11.98 15.23 12.40
N THR A 583 11.24 16.30 12.61
CA THR A 583 9.87 16.40 12.10
C THR A 583 9.89 16.68 10.61
N PHE A 584 8.82 16.32 9.88
CA PHE A 584 8.73 16.49 8.43
C PHE A 584 8.52 17.96 7.96
N ASP A 585 8.69 18.93 8.86
CA ASP A 585 8.94 20.34 8.54
C ASP A 585 10.43 20.70 8.71
N ASP A 586 11.29 19.69 8.53
CA ASP A 586 12.77 19.72 8.57
C ASP A 586 13.38 20.27 9.87
N LYS A 587 12.64 20.17 11.00
CA LYS A 587 13.16 20.59 12.31
C LYS A 587 13.82 19.41 13.02
N PRO A 588 15.13 19.50 13.33
CA PRO A 588 15.82 18.46 14.07
C PRO A 588 15.32 18.43 15.52
N VAL A 589 15.26 17.22 16.08
CA VAL A 589 14.78 16.95 17.43
C VAL A 589 15.93 16.31 18.23
N PRO A 590 16.32 16.92 19.36
CA PRO A 590 17.33 16.32 20.23
C PRO A 590 16.89 14.96 20.77
N LEU A 591 17.81 14.00 20.83
CA LEU A 591 17.51 12.61 21.20
C LEU A 591 17.07 12.48 22.66
N GLU A 592 17.49 13.39 23.53
CA GLU A 592 17.03 13.50 24.91
C GLU A 592 15.53 13.78 25.05
N ASN A 593 14.91 14.33 23.99
CA ASN A 593 13.47 14.56 23.93
C ASN A 593 12.69 13.34 23.39
N MET A 594 13.39 12.22 23.16
CA MET A 594 12.82 10.97 22.64
C MET A 594 13.01 9.83 23.66
N PRO A 595 12.33 9.87 24.82
CA PRO A 595 12.62 8.97 25.95
C PRO A 595 12.32 7.48 25.69
N ASP A 596 11.44 7.17 24.75
CA ASP A 596 11.10 5.81 24.33
C ASP A 596 11.92 5.32 23.13
N LEU A 597 12.80 6.16 22.58
CA LEU A 597 13.64 5.78 21.45
C LEU A 597 14.65 4.72 21.90
N SER A 598 14.66 3.59 21.20
CA SER A 598 15.64 2.53 21.39
C SER A 598 16.09 2.04 20.03
N VAL A 599 17.40 1.97 19.80
CA VAL A 599 18.03 1.37 18.63
C VAL A 599 18.84 0.17 19.10
N VAL A 600 18.58 -1.00 18.52
CA VAL A 600 19.26 -2.26 18.82
C VAL A 600 19.75 -2.89 17.53
N VAL A 601 21.05 -3.14 17.44
CA VAL A 601 21.61 -3.89 16.31
C VAL A 601 21.43 -5.38 16.54
N THR A 602 21.00 -6.08 15.51
CA THR A 602 20.83 -7.53 15.51
C THR A 602 21.58 -8.18 14.37
N MET A 603 21.92 -9.45 14.55
CA MET A 603 22.54 -10.27 13.53
C MET A 603 21.88 -11.66 13.51
N ALA A 604 21.60 -12.18 12.33
CA ALA A 604 21.17 -13.56 12.11
C ALA A 604 21.97 -14.19 10.97
N LEU A 605 21.93 -15.52 10.89
CA LEU A 605 22.43 -16.28 9.75
C LEU A 605 21.27 -16.67 8.85
N ILE A 606 21.46 -16.54 7.54
CA ILE A 606 20.49 -16.98 6.54
C ILE A 606 21.08 -18.12 5.73
N LYS A 607 20.39 -19.26 5.73
CA LYS A 607 20.63 -20.34 4.79
C LYS A 607 19.88 -20.03 3.48
N PRO A 608 20.59 -19.82 2.36
CA PRO A 608 19.95 -19.54 1.07
C PRO A 608 18.97 -20.64 0.63
N ALA A 609 17.96 -20.25 -0.16
CA ALA A 609 17.06 -21.22 -0.80
C ALA A 609 17.81 -22.10 -1.81
N GLU A 610 17.42 -23.38 -1.94
CA GLU A 610 18.05 -24.32 -2.89
C GLU A 610 17.41 -24.25 -4.29
N SER A 611 16.18 -23.74 -4.38
CA SER A 611 15.38 -23.64 -5.61
C SER A 611 14.55 -22.34 -5.68
N GLU A 612 13.97 -22.03 -6.85
CA GLU A 612 13.21 -20.79 -7.06
C GLU A 612 11.84 -20.76 -6.37
N ASP A 613 11.32 -21.92 -5.95
CA ASP A 613 10.05 -22.09 -5.23
C ASP A 613 10.22 -22.42 -3.75
N GLU A 614 11.45 -22.39 -3.24
CA GLU A 614 11.77 -22.45 -1.83
C GLU A 614 12.10 -21.05 -1.28
N PHE A 615 11.91 -20.90 0.03
CA PHE A 615 12.33 -19.72 0.76
C PHE A 615 13.55 -20.03 1.62
N PRO A 616 14.40 -19.02 1.89
CA PRO A 616 15.54 -19.19 2.77
C PRO A 616 15.14 -19.42 4.22
N GLU A 617 16.01 -20.06 4.99
CA GLU A 617 15.83 -20.29 6.43
C GLU A 617 16.66 -19.28 7.22
N LYS A 618 16.06 -18.69 8.26
CA LYS A 618 16.71 -17.72 9.15
C LYS A 618 17.00 -18.36 10.50
N SER A 619 18.24 -18.23 10.98
CA SER A 619 18.61 -18.64 12.34
C SER A 619 17.93 -17.76 13.39
N GLU A 620 18.01 -18.17 14.66
CA GLU A 620 17.74 -17.25 15.76
C GLU A 620 18.63 -16.00 15.62
N PHE A 621 18.02 -14.84 15.85
CA PHE A 621 18.73 -13.56 15.85
C PHE A 621 19.48 -13.37 17.16
N ARG A 622 20.57 -12.63 17.11
CA ARG A 622 21.38 -12.24 18.27
C ARG A 622 21.40 -10.73 18.38
N GLU A 623 21.11 -10.23 19.57
CA GLU A 623 21.23 -8.80 19.88
C GLU A 623 22.70 -8.45 20.14
N LEU A 624 23.16 -7.39 19.48
CA LEU A 624 24.51 -6.86 19.60
C LEU A 624 24.46 -5.55 20.41
N GLU A 625 23.82 -5.58 21.58
CA GLU A 625 23.56 -4.40 22.45
C GLU A 625 24.80 -3.54 22.69
N HIS A 626 25.98 -4.16 22.80
CA HIS A 626 27.26 -3.48 23.04
C HIS A 626 27.63 -2.40 21.98
N ILE A 627 26.97 -2.41 20.81
CA ILE A 627 27.15 -1.43 19.73
C ILE A 627 26.49 -0.09 20.08
N THR A 628 25.30 -0.13 20.67
CA THR A 628 24.46 1.05 20.95
C THR A 628 24.49 1.47 22.41
N LYS A 629 24.92 0.58 23.30
CA LYS A 629 24.94 0.78 24.74
C LYS A 629 25.62 2.09 25.17
N GLY A 630 24.92 2.83 26.03
CA GLY A 630 25.40 4.08 26.64
C GLY A 630 25.27 5.32 25.74
N ARG A 631 24.68 5.18 24.56
CA ARG A 631 24.36 6.30 23.66
C ARG A 631 22.90 6.74 23.85
N PRO A 632 22.56 8.03 23.71
CA PRO A 632 21.17 8.48 23.78
C PRO A 632 20.27 7.74 22.78
N GLY A 633 19.25 7.05 23.28
CA GLY A 633 18.35 6.21 22.47
C GLY A 633 18.95 4.86 22.03
N GLY A 634 20.11 4.46 22.54
CA GLY A 634 20.67 3.12 22.36
C GLY A 634 20.32 2.20 23.52
N CYS A 635 20.15 0.91 23.23
CA CYS A 635 20.00 -0.13 24.27
C CYS A 635 21.35 -0.69 24.69
#